data_AF-A0A7K4FPX2-F1
#
_entry.id   AF-A0A7K4FPX2-F1
#
_cell.length_a   1.000
_cell.length_b   1.000
_cell.length_c   1.000
_cell.angle_alpha   90.00
_cell.angle_beta   90.00
_cell.angle_gamma   90.00
#
_symmetry.space_group_name_H-M   'P 1'
#
loop_
_entity.id
_entity.type
_entity.pdbx_description
1 polymer ?
#
loop_
_entity_poly.entity_id
_entity_poly.type
_entity_poly.pdbx_seq_one_letter_code
_entity_poly.pdbx_strand_id
1 'polypeptide(L)'
;MAHLFDDGGIFAPGTGSIAIYQHNNEINRLGGWGWFAGDEGSASWIGKRSITMAEEQYDGIIEGSSLIELLESYFHNDFIELINKFETAHPKREIAMLAPHISKLALEGDKASNVVINEAAGYDAKILHVLDNKLVNKSMALIGGTTGSDILIKNVKKYYNSKLKFYHGYDVCTGGLLIAADRNNIRIDKNFRDKLVSNVEELIKMVNPEDLKKYLGII
;
A
#
# COMPACT_ATOMS: atom_id res chain seq x y z
N MET A 1 -1.14 15.66 -8.31
CA MET A 1 -2.10 16.21 -9.29
C MET A 1 -2.58 15.10 -10.24
N ALA A 2 -3.14 14.00 -9.71
CA ALA A 2 -3.59 12.88 -10.54
C ALA A 2 -4.72 13.26 -11.54
N HIS A 3 -5.33 14.45 -11.40
CA HIS A 3 -6.49 14.90 -12.17
C HIS A 3 -6.32 16.19 -12.98
N LEU A 4 -5.09 16.54 -13.41
CA LEU A 4 -4.86 17.78 -14.18
C LEU A 4 -5.43 19.02 -13.45
N PHE A 5 -5.01 19.22 -12.19
CA PHE A 5 -5.44 20.36 -11.34
C PHE A 5 -6.93 20.37 -10.93
N ASP A 6 -7.70 19.35 -11.27
CA ASP A 6 -9.06 19.13 -10.76
C ASP A 6 -9.02 18.35 -9.42
N ASP A 7 -10.15 18.36 -8.71
CA ASP A 7 -10.32 17.62 -7.46
C ASP A 7 -10.11 16.11 -7.67
N GLY A 8 -9.46 15.49 -6.69
CA GLY A 8 -9.24 14.06 -6.65
C GLY A 8 -8.08 13.67 -5.74
N GLY A 9 -7.83 12.37 -5.62
CA GLY A 9 -6.98 11.82 -4.57
C GLY A 9 -5.99 10.77 -5.04
N ILE A 10 -4.98 10.56 -4.22
CA ILE A 10 -4.06 9.43 -4.29
C ILE A 10 -4.02 8.83 -2.89
N PHE A 11 -4.24 7.52 -2.79
CA PHE A 11 -3.88 6.74 -1.62
C PHE A 11 -2.67 5.87 -1.97
N ALA A 12 -1.64 5.90 -1.13
CA ALA A 12 -0.38 5.24 -1.41
C ALA A 12 0.15 4.39 -0.25
N PRO A 13 -0.37 3.15 -0.09
CA PRO A 13 0.14 2.20 0.89
C PRO A 13 1.31 1.39 0.30
N GLY A 14 2.53 1.84 0.56
CA GLY A 14 3.79 1.18 0.20
C GLY A 14 4.59 0.78 1.43
N THR A 15 5.89 1.14 1.49
CA THR A 15 6.64 1.05 2.75
C THR A 15 6.00 1.91 3.82
N GLY A 16 5.58 3.15 3.53
CA GLY A 16 4.71 3.94 4.41
C GLY A 16 3.28 3.97 3.87
N SER A 17 2.37 4.66 4.57
CA SER A 17 0.97 4.81 4.13
C SER A 17 0.55 6.27 4.24
N ILE A 18 0.10 6.83 3.11
CA ILE A 18 -0.34 8.23 3.03
C ILE A 18 -1.41 8.38 1.95
N ALA A 19 -2.41 9.21 2.22
CA ALA A 19 -3.30 9.73 1.20
C ALA A 19 -3.14 11.25 1.07
N ILE A 20 -3.13 11.72 -0.17
CA ILE A 20 -3.14 13.14 -0.53
C ILE A 20 -4.33 13.36 -1.45
N TYR A 21 -5.14 14.38 -1.17
CA TYR A 21 -6.26 14.74 -2.01
C TYR A 21 -6.39 16.24 -2.18
N GLN A 22 -6.91 16.65 -3.32
CA GLN A 22 -7.29 18.03 -3.59
C GLN A 22 -8.81 18.13 -3.55
N HIS A 23 -9.32 19.10 -2.80
CA HIS A 23 -10.73 19.45 -2.77
C HIS A 23 -10.88 20.97 -2.71
N ASN A 24 -11.68 21.57 -3.59
CA ASN A 24 -11.87 23.03 -3.68
C ASN A 24 -10.54 23.81 -3.76
N ASN A 25 -9.60 23.33 -4.57
CA ASN A 25 -8.23 23.87 -4.71
C ASN A 25 -7.35 23.79 -3.45
N GLU A 26 -7.76 23.09 -2.40
CA GLU A 26 -6.95 22.85 -1.22
C GLU A 26 -6.35 21.44 -1.22
N ILE A 27 -5.03 21.35 -1.00
CA ILE A 27 -4.33 20.08 -0.85
C ILE A 27 -4.40 19.65 0.61
N ASN A 28 -4.96 18.47 0.83
CA ASN A 28 -5.18 17.85 2.13
C ASN A 28 -4.42 16.52 2.22
N ARG A 29 -4.10 16.11 3.45
CA ARG A 29 -3.41 14.86 3.76
C ARG A 29 -4.21 14.03 4.76
N LEU A 30 -4.23 12.71 4.56
CA LEU A 30 -4.68 11.72 5.54
C LEU A 30 -3.56 10.70 5.77
N GLY A 31 -3.32 10.33 7.03
CA GLY A 31 -2.18 9.48 7.38
C GLY A 31 -0.83 10.16 7.09
N GLY A 32 0.19 9.36 6.80
CA GLY A 32 1.54 9.86 6.53
C GLY A 32 2.26 10.41 7.76
N TRP A 33 1.90 9.95 8.97
CA TRP A 33 2.52 10.36 10.24
C TRP A 33 3.87 9.69 10.51
N GLY A 34 4.28 8.77 9.62
CA GLY A 34 5.54 8.04 9.72
C GLY A 34 5.45 6.80 10.59
N TRP A 35 6.57 6.08 10.65
CA TRP A 35 6.64 4.71 11.16
C TRP A 35 6.32 4.57 12.65
N PHE A 36 6.66 5.59 13.44
CA PHE A 36 6.51 5.55 14.89
C PHE A 36 5.04 5.55 15.29
N ALA A 37 4.28 6.56 14.84
CA ALA A 37 2.91 6.82 15.26
C ALA A 37 1.86 6.69 14.13
N GLY A 38 2.20 6.02 13.03
CA GLY A 38 1.28 5.84 11.92
C GLY A 38 1.75 4.78 10.92
N ASP A 39 1.57 5.09 9.64
CA ASP A 39 1.80 4.18 8.51
C ASP A 39 0.90 2.93 8.52
N GLU A 40 -0.26 2.98 9.18
CA GLU A 40 -1.19 1.87 9.21
C GLU A 40 -1.62 1.45 7.79
N GLY A 41 -1.77 0.14 7.58
CA GLY A 41 -2.00 -0.44 6.26
C GLY A 41 -0.74 -0.59 5.39
N SER A 42 0.36 0.09 5.72
CA SER A 42 1.62 -0.05 4.97
C SER A 42 2.31 -1.40 5.21
N ALA A 43 3.22 -1.76 4.32
CA ALA A 43 4.06 -2.95 4.46
C ALA A 43 4.89 -2.90 5.75
N SER A 44 5.37 -1.70 6.12
CA SER A 44 6.17 -1.50 7.31
C SER A 44 5.33 -1.71 8.58
N TRP A 45 4.10 -1.20 8.60
CA TRP A 45 3.17 -1.43 9.71
C TRP A 45 2.75 -2.90 9.81
N ILE A 46 2.49 -3.57 8.69
CA ILE A 46 2.21 -5.02 8.67
C ILE A 46 3.35 -5.80 9.31
N GLY A 47 4.60 -5.51 8.94
CA GLY A 47 5.77 -6.16 9.53
C GLY A 47 5.89 -5.87 11.03
N LYS A 48 5.76 -4.60 11.45
CA LYS A 48 5.80 -4.21 12.87
C LYS A 48 4.72 -4.90 13.69
N ARG A 49 3.48 -4.91 13.20
CA ARG A 49 2.35 -5.56 13.87
C ARG A 49 2.55 -7.07 13.98
N SER A 50 3.15 -7.69 12.97
CA SER A 50 3.52 -9.11 13.01
C SER A 50 4.59 -9.41 14.05
N ILE A 51 5.56 -8.51 14.25
CA ILE A 51 6.55 -8.63 15.33
C ILE A 51 5.86 -8.58 16.70
N THR A 52 4.96 -7.61 16.92
CA THR A 52 4.19 -7.56 18.18
C THR A 52 3.34 -8.81 18.39
N MET A 53 2.75 -9.39 17.34
CA MET A 53 2.04 -10.67 17.46
C MET A 53 2.98 -11.86 17.69
N ALA A 54 4.21 -11.82 17.19
CA ALA A 54 5.21 -12.83 17.50
C ALA A 54 5.63 -12.78 18.97
N GLU A 55 5.68 -11.60 19.59
CA GLU A 55 5.89 -11.43 21.04
C GLU A 55 4.73 -12.10 21.82
N GLU A 56 3.49 -11.87 21.40
CA GLU A 56 2.31 -12.55 21.98
C GLU A 56 2.36 -14.08 21.81
N GLN A 57 2.89 -14.61 20.69
CA GLN A 57 3.15 -16.05 20.51
C GLN A 57 4.23 -16.54 21.46
N TYR A 58 5.31 -15.77 21.61
CA TYR A 58 6.47 -16.13 22.44
C TYR A 58 6.07 -16.26 23.91
N ASP A 59 5.22 -15.32 24.38
CA ASP A 59 4.69 -15.31 25.74
C ASP A 59 3.54 -16.32 25.95
N GLY A 60 3.06 -16.99 24.89
CA GLY A 60 1.94 -17.93 24.94
C GLY A 60 0.56 -17.27 25.11
N ILE A 61 0.45 -15.97 24.83
CA ILE A 61 -0.82 -15.21 24.87
C ILE A 61 -1.71 -15.60 23.68
N ILE A 62 -1.11 -15.81 22.50
CA ILE A 62 -1.79 -16.37 21.33
C ILE A 62 -1.12 -17.68 20.91
N GLU A 63 -1.91 -18.60 20.36
CA GLU A 63 -1.43 -19.94 19.98
C GLU A 63 -0.47 -19.92 18.78
N GLY A 64 0.46 -20.88 18.77
CA GLY A 64 1.37 -21.15 17.66
C GLY A 64 2.67 -20.36 17.71
N SER A 65 3.53 -20.60 16.71
CA SER A 65 4.89 -20.04 16.61
C SER A 65 5.22 -19.55 15.19
N SER A 66 4.23 -19.51 14.30
CA SER A 66 4.40 -19.22 12.87
C SER A 66 5.09 -17.89 12.58
N LEU A 67 4.83 -16.84 13.36
CA LEU A 67 5.45 -15.53 13.18
C LEU A 67 6.87 -15.50 13.76
N ILE A 68 7.11 -16.19 14.87
CA ILE A 68 8.46 -16.38 15.45
C ILE A 68 9.34 -17.11 14.43
N GLU A 69 8.88 -18.27 13.95
CA GLU A 69 9.58 -19.10 12.96
C GLU A 69 9.86 -18.32 11.67
N LEU A 70 8.90 -17.52 11.20
CA LEU A 70 9.09 -16.65 10.05
C LEU A 70 10.22 -15.63 10.30
N LEU A 71 10.20 -14.95 11.44
CA LEU A 71 11.21 -13.92 11.77
C LEU A 71 12.60 -14.54 11.89
N GLU A 72 12.72 -15.64 12.64
CA GLU A 72 13.99 -16.33 12.82
C GLU A 72 14.54 -16.88 11.50
N SER A 73 13.67 -17.48 10.68
CA SER A 73 14.07 -18.00 9.37
C SER A 73 14.43 -16.88 8.39
N TYR A 74 13.75 -15.73 8.43
CA TYR A 74 13.96 -14.64 7.48
C TYR A 74 15.22 -13.83 7.80
N PHE A 75 15.48 -13.57 9.09
CA PHE A 75 16.64 -12.79 9.52
C PHE A 75 17.85 -13.63 9.96
N HIS A 76 17.69 -14.94 10.05
CA HIS A 76 18.74 -15.89 10.45
C HIS A 76 19.30 -15.64 11.86
N ASN A 77 18.46 -15.18 12.79
CA ASN A 77 18.81 -14.89 14.18
C ASN A 77 17.70 -15.37 15.12
N ASP A 78 18.04 -15.58 16.39
CA ASP A 78 17.05 -15.86 17.45
C ASP A 78 16.08 -14.68 17.65
N PHE A 79 14.83 -15.00 17.99
CA PHE A 79 13.78 -14.00 18.15
C PHE A 79 14.12 -12.89 19.16
N ILE A 80 14.67 -13.22 20.34
CA ILE A 80 15.01 -12.22 21.36
C ILE A 80 16.12 -11.29 20.85
N GLU A 81 17.11 -11.84 20.16
CA GLU A 81 18.19 -11.04 19.56
C GLU A 81 17.65 -10.07 18.50
N LEU A 82 16.66 -10.49 17.72
CA LEU A 82 15.99 -9.65 16.74
C LEU A 82 15.26 -8.47 17.37
N ILE A 83 14.48 -8.70 18.43
CA ILE A 83 13.75 -7.62 19.13
C ILE A 83 14.74 -6.56 19.64
N ASN A 84 15.82 -6.98 20.31
CA ASN A 84 16.86 -6.07 20.80
C ASN A 84 17.53 -5.27 19.67
N LYS A 85 17.78 -5.91 18.53
CA LYS A 85 18.34 -5.25 17.35
C LYS A 85 17.37 -4.23 16.76
N PHE A 86 16.09 -4.56 16.65
CA PHE A 86 15.09 -3.68 16.05
C PHE A 86 14.81 -2.43 16.90
N GLU A 87 14.82 -2.57 18.23
CA GLU A 87 14.66 -1.46 19.17
C GLU A 87 15.72 -0.38 18.99
N THR A 88 16.95 -0.76 18.62
CA THR A 88 18.04 0.19 18.41
C THR A 88 18.12 0.66 16.95
N ALA A 89 18.04 -0.25 15.99
CA ALA A 89 18.29 0.05 14.58
C ALA A 89 17.12 0.72 13.86
N HIS A 90 15.88 0.56 14.35
CA HIS A 90 14.66 1.04 13.70
C HIS A 90 14.58 0.71 12.18
N PRO A 91 14.76 -0.56 11.75
CA PRO A 91 15.00 -0.89 10.35
C PRO A 91 13.69 -0.97 9.53
N LYS A 92 13.01 0.18 9.37
CA LYS A 92 11.69 0.30 8.72
C LYS A 92 11.58 -0.45 7.38
N ARG A 93 12.59 -0.32 6.51
CA ARG A 93 12.55 -0.94 5.17
C ARG A 93 12.69 -2.45 5.24
N GLU A 94 13.57 -2.95 6.11
CA GLU A 94 13.77 -4.40 6.28
C GLU A 94 12.52 -5.04 6.87
N ILE A 95 11.91 -4.41 7.87
CA ILE A 95 10.64 -4.91 8.45
C ILE A 95 9.51 -4.87 7.42
N ALA A 96 9.46 -3.84 6.56
CA ALA A 96 8.48 -3.78 5.48
C ALA A 96 8.59 -4.95 4.48
N MET A 97 9.79 -5.54 4.32
CA MET A 97 9.98 -6.69 3.44
C MET A 97 9.33 -7.98 3.97
N LEU A 98 8.86 -8.01 5.23
CA LEU A 98 8.09 -9.13 5.76
C LEU A 98 6.66 -9.20 5.20
N ALA A 99 6.09 -8.09 4.76
CA ALA A 99 4.67 -8.03 4.39
C ALA A 99 4.20 -9.06 3.33
N PRO A 100 5.00 -9.39 2.29
CA PRO A 100 4.66 -10.47 1.36
C PRO A 100 4.64 -11.86 2.03
N HIS A 101 5.53 -12.12 2.98
CA HIS A 101 5.57 -13.38 3.73
C HIS A 101 4.38 -13.51 4.67
N ILE A 102 3.99 -12.42 5.34
CA ILE A 102 2.78 -12.37 6.16
C ILE A 102 1.53 -12.56 5.31
N SER A 103 1.46 -11.94 4.13
CA SER A 103 0.37 -12.17 3.18
C SER A 103 0.28 -13.63 2.75
N LYS A 104 1.43 -14.29 2.54
CA LYS A 104 1.50 -15.73 2.20
C LYS A 104 0.99 -16.60 3.35
N LEU A 105 1.46 -16.39 4.59
CA LEU A 105 0.97 -17.13 5.75
C LEU A 105 -0.54 -16.95 5.95
N ALA A 106 -1.04 -15.73 5.78
CA ALA A 106 -2.47 -15.46 5.86
C ALA A 106 -3.28 -16.22 4.79
N LEU A 107 -2.76 -16.32 3.56
CA LEU A 107 -3.36 -17.12 2.48
C LEU A 107 -3.37 -18.62 2.81
N GLU A 108 -2.34 -19.11 3.51
CA GLU A 108 -2.22 -20.50 3.97
C GLU A 108 -3.09 -20.79 5.20
N GLY A 109 -3.80 -19.79 5.74
CA GLY A 109 -4.76 -19.93 6.83
C GLY A 109 -4.19 -19.63 8.22
N ASP A 110 -2.97 -19.10 8.32
CA ASP A 110 -2.39 -18.69 9.60
C ASP A 110 -3.25 -17.63 10.28
N LYS A 111 -3.68 -17.90 11.52
CA LYS A 111 -4.64 -17.04 12.24
C LYS A 111 -4.03 -15.68 12.57
N ALA A 112 -2.79 -15.66 13.06
CA ALA A 112 -2.13 -14.43 13.48
C ALA A 112 -1.91 -13.49 12.29
N SER A 113 -1.37 -14.01 11.19
CA SER A 113 -1.20 -13.27 9.93
C SER A 113 -2.51 -12.77 9.36
N ASN A 114 -3.59 -13.57 9.44
CA ASN A 114 -4.92 -13.13 9.03
C ASN A 114 -5.43 -11.94 9.86
N VAL A 115 -5.16 -11.89 11.17
CA VAL A 115 -5.49 -10.74 12.01
C VAL A 115 -4.75 -9.50 11.50
N VAL A 116 -3.43 -9.57 11.30
CA VAL A 116 -2.61 -8.44 10.81
C VAL A 116 -3.15 -7.90 9.49
N ILE A 117 -3.40 -8.78 8.50
CA ILE A 117 -3.89 -8.36 7.18
C ILE A 117 -5.30 -7.77 7.27
N ASN A 118 -6.18 -8.29 8.14
CA ASN A 118 -7.51 -7.73 8.34
C ASN A 118 -7.47 -6.35 9.02
N GLU A 119 -6.58 -6.14 9.99
CA GLU A 119 -6.38 -4.84 10.63
C GLU A 119 -5.87 -3.80 9.60
N ALA A 120 -4.87 -4.17 8.79
CA ALA A 120 -4.36 -3.34 7.70
C ALA A 120 -5.46 -2.98 6.69
N ALA A 121 -6.21 -3.99 6.20
CA ALA A 121 -7.33 -3.78 5.27
C ALA A 121 -8.43 -2.88 5.85
N GLY A 122 -8.71 -3.04 7.15
CA GLY A 122 -9.70 -2.22 7.86
C GLY A 122 -9.27 -0.75 7.94
N TYR A 123 -7.98 -0.48 8.15
CA TYR A 123 -7.47 0.89 8.12
C TYR A 123 -7.52 1.50 6.72
N ASP A 124 -7.05 0.76 5.71
CA ASP A 124 -7.11 1.19 4.31
C ASP A 124 -8.55 1.55 3.91
N ALA A 125 -9.52 0.71 4.26
CA ALA A 125 -10.93 0.98 4.04
C ALA A 125 -11.40 2.28 4.71
N LYS A 126 -10.94 2.60 5.93
CA LYS A 126 -11.27 3.88 6.60
C LYS A 126 -10.72 5.07 5.81
N ILE A 127 -9.47 5.00 5.33
CA ILE A 127 -8.89 6.05 4.47
C ILE A 127 -9.72 6.21 3.20
N LEU A 128 -10.06 5.10 2.54
CA LEU A 128 -10.88 5.10 1.33
C LEU A 128 -12.27 5.70 1.56
N HIS A 129 -12.93 5.41 2.68
CA HIS A 129 -14.22 6.01 3.06
C HIS A 129 -14.12 7.52 3.25
N VAL A 130 -13.06 8.03 3.89
CA VAL A 130 -12.87 9.48 4.03
C VAL A 130 -12.66 10.12 2.66
N LEU A 131 -11.84 9.50 1.80
CA LEU A 131 -11.60 10.01 0.45
C LEU A 131 -12.87 10.02 -0.40
N ASP A 132 -13.67 8.96 -0.39
CA ASP A 132 -14.94 8.86 -1.13
C ASP A 132 -15.91 9.97 -0.74
N ASN A 133 -16.04 10.24 0.57
CA ASN A 133 -16.88 11.31 1.09
C ASN A 133 -16.40 12.70 0.68
N LYS A 134 -15.09 12.91 0.57
CA LYS A 134 -14.49 14.19 0.19
C LYS A 134 -14.45 14.41 -1.32
N LEU A 135 -14.43 13.33 -2.10
CA LEU A 135 -14.15 13.32 -3.53
C LEU A 135 -15.33 12.73 -4.33
N VAL A 136 -16.57 13.01 -3.91
CA VAL A 136 -17.79 12.44 -4.51
C VAL A 136 -17.76 12.54 -6.04
N ASN A 137 -17.89 11.39 -6.72
CA ASN A 137 -17.83 11.24 -8.18
C ASN A 137 -16.51 11.70 -8.84
N LYS A 138 -15.42 11.82 -8.07
CA LYS A 138 -14.07 12.07 -8.58
C LYS A 138 -13.25 10.78 -8.52
N SER A 139 -12.18 10.73 -9.31
CA SER A 139 -11.34 9.53 -9.38
C SER A 139 -10.22 9.55 -8.34
N MET A 140 -9.71 8.38 -7.97
CA MET A 140 -8.67 8.23 -6.96
C MET A 140 -7.64 7.19 -7.39
N ALA A 141 -6.36 7.54 -7.38
CA ALA A 141 -5.31 6.57 -7.64
C ALA A 141 -4.98 5.77 -6.37
N LEU A 142 -4.69 4.48 -6.52
CA LEU A 142 -4.22 3.62 -5.43
C LEU A 142 -2.86 3.05 -5.81
N ILE A 143 -1.81 3.56 -5.18
CA ILE A 143 -0.44 3.33 -5.64
C ILE A 143 0.45 2.89 -4.48
N GLY A 144 0.86 1.63 -4.43
CA GLY A 144 1.88 1.21 -3.49
C GLY A 144 2.09 -0.30 -3.47
N GLY A 145 3.24 -0.75 -2.98
CA GLY A 145 3.58 -2.18 -3.04
C GLY A 145 2.58 -3.11 -2.35
N THR A 146 1.86 -2.63 -1.32
CA THR A 146 0.85 -3.45 -0.64
C THR A 146 -0.39 -3.70 -1.49
N THR A 147 -0.64 -2.86 -2.51
CA THR A 147 -1.79 -3.00 -3.41
C THR A 147 -1.65 -4.22 -4.32
N GLY A 148 -0.45 -4.78 -4.43
CA GLY A 148 -0.20 -6.06 -5.08
C GLY A 148 -0.54 -7.29 -4.23
N SER A 149 -0.94 -7.13 -2.95
CA SER A 149 -1.36 -8.26 -2.11
C SER A 149 -2.83 -8.60 -2.34
N ASP A 150 -3.09 -9.72 -3.03
CA ASP A 150 -4.46 -10.17 -3.34
C ASP A 150 -5.33 -10.34 -2.10
N ILE A 151 -4.77 -10.90 -1.03
CA ILE A 151 -5.50 -11.10 0.22
C ILE A 151 -5.83 -9.78 0.92
N LEU A 152 -4.91 -8.81 0.89
CA LEU A 152 -5.16 -7.48 1.43
C LEU A 152 -6.26 -6.79 0.65
N ILE A 153 -6.15 -6.73 -0.69
CA ILE A 153 -7.15 -6.11 -1.56
C ILE A 153 -8.52 -6.80 -1.43
N LYS A 154 -8.55 -8.14 -1.37
CA LYS A 154 -9.77 -8.91 -1.11
C LYS A 154 -10.40 -8.51 0.22
N ASN A 155 -9.60 -8.32 1.26
CA ASN A 155 -10.10 -7.92 2.58
C ASN A 155 -10.56 -6.46 2.61
N VAL A 156 -9.87 -5.53 1.94
CA VAL A 156 -10.32 -4.13 1.78
C VAL A 156 -11.71 -4.09 1.14
N LYS A 157 -11.93 -4.89 0.08
CA LYS A 157 -13.23 -4.98 -0.61
C LYS A 157 -14.38 -5.48 0.27
N LYS A 158 -14.10 -6.16 1.39
CA LYS A 158 -15.14 -6.54 2.37
C LYS A 158 -15.66 -5.34 3.16
N TYR A 159 -14.79 -4.36 3.42
CA TYR A 159 -15.10 -3.16 4.20
C TYR A 159 -15.43 -1.94 3.34
N TYR A 160 -15.08 -1.99 2.05
CA TYR A 160 -15.20 -0.89 1.13
C TYR A 160 -15.65 -1.37 -0.26
N ASN A 161 -16.86 -1.00 -0.66
CA ASN A 161 -17.45 -1.37 -1.95
C ASN A 161 -17.94 -0.11 -2.68
N SER A 162 -17.01 0.69 -3.20
CA SER A 162 -17.33 1.91 -3.94
C SER A 162 -16.99 1.80 -5.43
N LYS A 163 -17.42 2.82 -6.18
CA LYS A 163 -17.19 2.99 -7.62
C LYS A 163 -15.88 3.71 -7.95
N LEU A 164 -14.96 3.88 -7.00
CA LEU A 164 -13.72 4.58 -7.27
C LEU A 164 -12.93 3.89 -8.38
N LYS A 165 -12.51 4.68 -9.39
CA LYS A 165 -11.65 4.21 -10.47
C LYS A 165 -10.21 4.17 -9.98
N PHE A 166 -9.64 2.97 -9.89
CA PHE A 166 -8.26 2.74 -9.48
C PHE A 166 -7.27 3.02 -10.62
N TYR A 167 -6.10 3.53 -10.24
CA TYR A 167 -4.95 3.79 -11.13
C TYR A 167 -3.72 3.17 -10.48
N HIS A 168 -2.79 2.65 -11.28
CA HIS A 168 -1.62 1.88 -10.85
C HIS A 168 -0.34 2.72 -10.81
N GLY A 169 0.74 2.17 -10.24
CA GLY A 169 2.01 2.87 -10.05
C GLY A 169 2.66 3.43 -11.32
N TYR A 170 2.47 2.78 -12.48
CA TYR A 170 2.96 3.30 -13.76
C TYR A 170 2.23 4.58 -14.20
N ASP A 171 1.01 4.84 -13.70
CA ASP A 171 0.28 6.08 -13.98
C ASP A 171 0.94 7.30 -13.32
N VAL A 172 1.79 7.08 -12.30
CA VAL A 172 2.59 8.16 -11.68
C VAL A 172 3.55 8.79 -12.69
N CYS A 173 4.15 7.98 -13.57
CA CYS A 173 5.04 8.47 -14.62
C CYS A 173 4.30 9.43 -15.55
N THR A 174 3.07 9.09 -15.91
CA THR A 174 2.17 9.98 -16.68
C THR A 174 1.94 11.29 -15.94
N GLY A 175 1.62 11.24 -14.64
CA GLY A 175 1.45 12.44 -13.82
C GLY A 175 2.67 13.37 -13.79
N GLY A 176 3.88 12.81 -13.69
CA GLY A 176 5.13 13.58 -13.72
C GLY A 176 5.35 14.34 -15.03
N LEU A 177 5.08 13.68 -16.17
CA LEU A 177 5.15 14.31 -17.49
C LEU A 177 4.13 15.45 -17.64
N LEU A 178 2.91 15.27 -17.14
CA LEU A 178 1.87 16.30 -17.19
C LEU A 178 2.28 17.55 -16.39
N ILE A 179 2.87 17.37 -15.21
CA ILE A 179 3.37 18.48 -14.38
C ILE A 179 4.52 19.21 -15.09
N ALA A 180 5.45 18.47 -15.69
CA ALA A 180 6.56 19.06 -16.42
C ALA A 180 6.09 19.86 -17.64
N ALA A 181 5.12 19.34 -18.39
CA ALA A 181 4.54 20.02 -19.54
C ALA A 181 3.86 21.34 -19.16
N ASP A 182 3.03 21.32 -18.11
CA ASP A 182 2.36 22.51 -17.59
C ASP A 182 3.35 23.61 -17.18
N ARG A 183 4.40 23.24 -16.42
CA ARG A 183 5.48 24.17 -16.03
C ARG A 183 6.24 24.78 -17.21
N ASN A 184 6.17 24.16 -18.38
CA ASN A 184 6.78 24.65 -19.61
C ASN A 184 5.76 25.27 -20.58
N ASN A 185 4.56 25.60 -20.10
CA ASN A 185 3.45 26.16 -20.89
C ASN A 185 3.03 25.28 -22.08
N ILE A 186 3.27 23.97 -22.00
CA ILE A 186 2.81 23.00 -22.98
C ILE A 186 1.40 22.60 -22.60
N ARG A 187 0.42 23.02 -23.40
CA ARG A 187 -1.00 22.76 -23.13
C ARG A 187 -1.31 21.27 -23.29
N ILE A 188 -1.68 20.62 -22.19
CA ILE A 188 -2.20 19.25 -22.19
C ILE A 188 -3.64 19.26 -21.72
N ASP A 189 -4.54 18.62 -22.48
CA ASP A 189 -5.95 18.48 -22.11
C ASP A 189 -6.25 17.09 -21.51
N LYS A 190 -7.47 16.95 -20.96
CA LYS A 190 -7.94 15.69 -20.37
C LYS A 190 -7.90 14.53 -21.38
N ASN A 191 -8.21 14.80 -22.65
CA ASN A 191 -8.21 13.79 -23.71
C ASN A 191 -6.82 13.21 -23.98
N PHE A 192 -5.78 14.05 -24.01
CA PHE A 192 -4.41 13.61 -24.21
C PHE A 192 -3.93 12.74 -23.05
N ARG A 193 -4.18 13.16 -21.80
CA ARG A 193 -3.89 12.33 -20.62
C ARG A 193 -4.60 10.98 -20.73
N ASP A 194 -5.91 10.99 -20.99
CA ASP A 194 -6.71 9.77 -20.98
C ASP A 194 -6.25 8.81 -22.09
N LYS A 195 -5.84 9.33 -23.26
CA LYS A 195 -5.18 8.55 -24.32
C LYS A 195 -3.82 8.01 -23.89
N LEU A 196 -3.00 8.81 -23.23
CA LEU A 196 -1.67 8.38 -22.76
C LEU A 196 -1.80 7.24 -21.75
N VAL A 197 -2.71 7.36 -20.78
CA VAL A 197 -3.03 6.30 -19.81
C VAL A 197 -3.53 5.05 -20.55
N SER A 198 -4.52 5.19 -21.43
CA SER A 198 -5.08 4.07 -22.20
C SER A 198 -4.02 3.33 -23.02
N ASN A 199 -3.11 4.05 -23.68
CA ASN A 199 -2.03 3.46 -24.48
C ASN A 199 -1.05 2.69 -23.60
N VAL A 200 -0.72 3.20 -22.40
CA VAL A 200 0.12 2.48 -21.44
C VAL A 200 -0.60 1.23 -20.93
N GLU A 201 -1.88 1.34 -20.56
CA GLU A 201 -2.68 0.19 -20.12
C GLU A 201 -2.75 -0.91 -21.21
N GLU A 202 -2.89 -0.54 -22.48
CA GLU A 202 -2.85 -1.49 -23.61
C GLU A 202 -1.49 -2.18 -23.73
N LEU A 203 -0.38 -1.44 -23.61
CA LEU A 203 0.95 -2.03 -23.60
C LEU A 203 1.14 -3.00 -22.43
N ILE A 204 0.68 -2.63 -21.23
CA ILE A 204 0.76 -3.48 -20.03
C ILE A 204 0.06 -4.82 -20.24
N LYS A 205 -1.11 -4.84 -20.90
CA LYS A 205 -1.85 -6.09 -21.22
C LYS A 205 -1.08 -7.04 -22.15
N MET A 206 -0.08 -6.54 -22.87
CA MET A 206 0.75 -7.34 -23.78
C MET A 206 2.00 -7.91 -23.10
N VAL A 207 2.32 -7.48 -21.87
CA VAL A 207 3.49 -7.94 -21.12
C VAL A 207 3.14 -9.21 -20.34
N ASN A 208 4.07 -10.18 -20.32
CA ASN A 208 3.94 -11.39 -19.52
C ASN A 208 3.76 -11.05 -18.02
N PRO A 209 2.81 -11.67 -17.30
CA PRO A 209 2.64 -11.51 -15.85
C PRO A 209 3.92 -11.64 -15.02
N GLU A 210 4.84 -12.55 -15.37
CA GLU A 210 6.11 -12.66 -14.62
C GLU A 210 6.98 -11.42 -14.75
N ASP A 211 7.01 -10.80 -15.93
CA ASP A 211 7.74 -9.56 -16.19
C ASP A 211 7.03 -8.36 -15.55
N LEU A 212 5.70 -8.32 -15.57
CA LEU A 212 4.93 -7.30 -14.84
C LEU A 212 5.24 -7.34 -13.35
N LYS A 213 5.27 -8.54 -12.76
CA LYS A 213 5.63 -8.73 -11.36
C LYS A 213 7.07 -8.31 -11.09
N LYS A 214 8.00 -8.70 -11.96
CA LYS A 214 9.44 -8.40 -11.82
C LYS A 214 9.76 -6.91 -11.95
N TYR A 215 9.19 -6.22 -12.93
CA TYR A 215 9.56 -4.85 -13.28
C TYR A 215 8.63 -3.79 -12.71
N LEU A 216 7.36 -4.11 -12.49
CA LEU A 216 6.34 -3.17 -12.04
C LEU A 216 5.72 -3.53 -10.68
N GLY A 217 5.99 -4.72 -10.16
CA GLY A 217 5.42 -5.19 -8.89
C GLY A 217 3.90 -5.40 -8.96
N ILE A 218 3.36 -5.63 -10.17
CA ILE A 218 1.94 -5.85 -10.42
C ILE A 218 1.72 -7.36 -10.55
N ILE A 219 0.75 -7.89 -9.81
CA ILE A 219 0.33 -9.30 -9.86
C ILE A 219 -0.95 -9.39 -10.70
#